data_AF-F6L6S6-F1
#
_entry.id   AF-F6L6S6-F1
#
_cell.length_a   1.000
_cell.length_b   1.000
_cell.length_c   1.000
_cell.angle_alpha   90.00
_cell.angle_beta   90.00
_cell.angle_gamma   90.00
#
_symmetry.space_group_name_H-M   'P 1'
#
loop_
_entity.id
_entity.type
_entity.pdbx_description
1 polymer ?
#
loop_
_entity_poly.entity_id
_entity_poly.type
_entity_poly.pdbx_seq_one_letter_code
_entity_poly.pdbx_strand_id
1 'polypeptide(L)' 'ERVQAIATLSRSVDTIPLEYIRSEKEQPAITTFQGSVLEVPAIDINESNETSLVESIKKASEEWGLFQVV' A
#
# COMPACT_ATOMS: atom_id res chain seq x y z
N GLU A 1 -17.39 -11.84 -13.65
CA GLU A 1 -17.12 -12.90 -12.65
C GLU A 1 -16.53 -12.28 -11.38
N ARG A 2 -16.51 -13.01 -10.26
CA ARG A 2 -15.80 -12.53 -9.06
C ARG A 2 -14.30 -12.70 -9.25
N VAL A 3 -13.51 -11.69 -8.89
CA VAL A 3 -12.04 -11.74 -8.97
C VAL A 3 -11.43 -12.93 -8.22
N GLN A 4 -12.09 -13.42 -7.16
CA GLN A 4 -11.70 -14.64 -6.45
C GLN A 4 -11.77 -15.89 -7.34
N ALA A 5 -12.83 -16.03 -8.15
CA ALA A 5 -12.97 -17.15 -9.07
C ALA A 5 -11.94 -17.04 -10.20
N ILE A 6 -11.76 -15.85 -10.76
CA ILE A 6 -10.75 -15.55 -11.78
C ILE A 6 -9.36 -15.93 -11.27
N ALA A 7 -8.97 -15.51 -10.06
CA ALA A 7 -7.68 -15.84 -9.47
C ALA A 7 -7.46 -17.36 -9.32
N THR A 8 -8.52 -18.09 -8.99
CA THR A 8 -8.47 -19.56 -8.86
C THR A 8 -8.24 -20.22 -10.23
N LEU A 9 -8.91 -19.73 -11.27
CA LEU A 9 -8.76 -20.23 -12.64
C LEU A 9 -7.40 -19.84 -13.26
N SER A 10 -6.99 -18.58 -13.10
CA SER A 10 -5.73 -18.03 -13.60
C SER A 10 -4.50 -18.76 -13.07
N ARG A 11 -4.57 -19.37 -11.88
CA ARG A 11 -3.49 -20.21 -11.34
C ARG A 11 -3.14 -21.39 -12.26
N SER A 12 -4.08 -21.87 -13.08
CA SER A 12 -3.85 -22.96 -14.02
C SER A 12 -3.35 -22.51 -15.39
N VAL A 13 -3.52 -21.22 -15.73
CA VAL A 13 -3.22 -20.65 -17.05
C VAL A 13 -1.98 -19.76 -17.00
N ASP A 14 -1.36 -19.57 -15.83
CA ASP A 14 -0.19 -18.73 -15.56
C ASP A 14 -0.31 -17.29 -16.09
N THR A 15 -1.54 -16.81 -16.27
CA THR A 15 -1.83 -15.45 -16.71
C THR A 15 -3.21 -15.01 -16.25
N ILE A 16 -3.44 -13.70 -16.23
CA ILE A 16 -4.72 -13.07 -15.90
C ILE A 16 -5.41 -12.56 -17.18
N PRO A 17 -6.74 -12.40 -17.18
CA PRO A 17 -7.45 -11.84 -18.32
C PRO A 17 -6.92 -10.44 -18.70
N LEU A 18 -6.92 -10.13 -20.00
CA LEU A 18 -6.29 -8.93 -20.55
C LEU A 18 -6.82 -7.64 -19.94
N GLU A 19 -8.10 -7.59 -19.56
CA GLU A 19 -8.73 -6.45 -18.93
C GLU A 19 -8.17 -6.11 -17.54
N TYR A 20 -7.44 -7.03 -16.89
CA TYR A 20 -6.75 -6.80 -15.62
C TYR A 20 -5.26 -6.48 -15.80
N ILE A 21 -4.72 -6.59 -17.02
CA ILE A 21 -3.32 -6.24 -17.31
C ILE A 21 -3.24 -4.72 -17.51
N ARG A 22 -2.58 -4.03 -16.57
CA ARG A 22 -2.34 -2.58 -16.66
C ARG A 22 -1.34 -2.25 -17.76
N SER A 23 -1.35 -0.99 -18.22
CA SER A 23 -0.34 -0.49 -19.14
C SER A 23 1.05 -0.57 -18.50
N GLU A 24 2.12 -0.69 -19.31
CA GLU A 24 3.50 -0.82 -18.81
C GLU A 24 3.89 0.31 -17.84
N LYS A 25 3.37 1.52 -18.07
CA LYS A 25 3.60 2.71 -17.24
C LYS A 25 2.88 2.71 -15.90
N GLU A 26 2.11 1.67 -15.61
CA GLU A 26 1.30 1.52 -14.40
C GLU A 26 1.47 0.14 -13.74
N GLN A 27 2.28 -0.75 -14.33
CA GLN A 27 2.51 -2.08 -13.76
C GLN A 27 3.43 -1.98 -12.55
N PRO A 28 2.97 -2.38 -11.34
CA PRO A 28 3.74 -2.21 -10.11
C PRO A 28 5.15 -2.83 -10.17
N ALA A 29 5.36 -3.98 -10.82
CA ALA A 29 6.71 -4.55 -10.91
C ALA A 29 7.70 -3.66 -11.68
N ILE A 30 7.20 -2.87 -12.64
CA ILE A 30 8.00 -1.99 -13.50
C ILE A 30 8.15 -0.60 -12.85
N THR A 31 7.07 -0.10 -12.23
CA THR A 31 7.02 1.28 -11.72
C THR A 31 7.25 1.40 -10.23
N THR A 32 7.28 0.29 -9.48
CA THR A 32 7.61 0.32 -8.05
C THR A 32 9.02 0.83 -7.87
N PHE A 33 9.13 1.91 -7.11
CA PHE A 33 10.40 2.49 -6.70
C PHE A 33 11.28 1.44 -6.00
N GLN A 34 12.46 1.16 -6.58
CA GLN A 34 13.42 0.15 -6.09
C GLN A 34 14.46 0.72 -5.10
N GLY A 35 14.25 1.92 -4.57
CA GLY A 35 15.21 2.57 -3.67
C GLY A 35 15.16 2.02 -2.24
N SER A 36 15.57 2.84 -1.27
CA SER A 36 15.49 2.51 0.15
C SER A 36 14.07 2.08 0.55
N VAL A 37 13.97 1.18 1.52
CA VAL A 37 12.69 0.79 2.10
C VAL A 37 11.98 2.05 2.62
N LEU A 38 10.85 2.38 1.98
CA LEU A 38 9.95 3.43 2.44
C LEU A 38 9.02 2.81 3.47
N GLU A 39 9.30 3.05 4.75
CA GLU A 39 8.44 2.59 5.83
C GLU A 39 7.37 3.64 6.11
N VAL A 40 6.11 3.24 5.91
CA VAL A 40 4.96 4.04 6.33
C VAL A 40 5.05 4.28 7.84
N PRO A 41 4.88 5.52 8.33
CA PRO A 41 4.91 5.81 9.77
C PRO A 41 3.90 4.96 10.54
N ALA A 42 4.32 4.33 11.64
CA ALA A 42 3.45 3.65 12.58
C ALA A 42 3.31 4.49 13.86
N ILE A 43 2.07 4.74 14.28
CA ILE A 43 1.74 5.59 15.42
C ILE A 43 0.98 4.76 16.46
N ASP A 44 1.53 4.67 17.67
CA ASP A 44 0.83 4.10 18.83
C ASP A 44 -0.14 5.15 19.39
N ILE A 45 -1.44 4.87 19.28
CA ILE A 45 -2.48 5.77 19.78
C ILE A 45 -2.66 5.70 21.30
N ASN A 46 -2.03 4.73 21.95
CA ASN A 46 -2.00 4.62 23.41
C ASN A 46 -0.87 5.47 24.02
N GLU A 47 -0.16 6.27 23.22
CA GLU A 47 0.80 7.25 23.72
C GLU A 47 0.13 8.15 24.77
N SER A 48 0.69 8.11 25.98
CA SER A 48 0.22 8.84 27.15
C SER A 48 0.29 10.37 26.97
N ASN A 49 1.24 10.84 26.16
CA ASN A 49 1.41 12.25 25.85
C ASN A 49 0.61 12.64 24.60
N GLU A 50 -0.57 13.22 24.81
CA GLU A 50 -1.47 13.67 23.76
C GLU A 50 -0.79 14.67 22.78
N THR A 51 0.07 15.56 23.27
CA THR A 51 0.78 16.52 22.39
C THR A 51 1.72 15.80 21.43
N SER A 52 2.48 14.82 21.92
CA SER A 52 3.37 13.99 21.08
C SER A 52 2.59 13.18 20.05
N LEU A 53 1.43 12.64 20.45
CA LEU A 53 0.54 11.91 19.55
C LEU A 53 0.02 12.80 18.42
N VAL A 54 -0.49 13.99 18.75
CA VAL A 54 -1.01 14.95 17.76
C VAL A 54 0.10 15.41 16.82
N GLU A 55 1.30 15.69 17.32
CA GLU A 55 2.45 16.06 16.49
C GLU A 55 2.85 14.95 15.52
N SER A 56 2.84 13.69 15.98
CA SER A 56 3.14 12.52 15.15
C SER A 56 2.12 12.34 14.02
N ILE A 57 0.83 12.49 14.32
CA ILE A 57 -0.26 12.42 13.34
C ILE A 57 -0.12 13.54 12.31
N LYS A 58 0.12 14.77 12.78
CA LYS A 58 0.29 15.94 11.91
C LYS A 58 1.45 15.71 10.94
N LYS A 59 2.62 15.33 11.46
CA LYS A 59 3.83 15.12 10.64
C LYS A 59 3.61 14.03 9.59
N ALA A 60 3.04 12.89 9.98
CA ALA A 60 2.77 11.81 9.03
C ALA A 60 1.74 12.22 7.97
N SER A 61 0.74 13.02 8.34
CA SER A 61 -0.26 13.54 7.39
C SER A 61 0.34 14.54 6.40
N GLU A 62 1.23 15.42 6.84
CA GLU A 62 1.88 16.44 6.00
C GLU A 62 2.96 15.84 5.07
N GLU A 63 3.77 14.92 5.58
CA GLU A 63 4.92 14.39 4.84
C GLU A 63 4.57 13.14 4.01
N TRP A 64 3.65 12.29 4.48
CA TRP A 64 3.30 11.02 3.85
C TRP A 64 1.87 10.95 3.33
N GLY A 65 0.93 11.66 3.95
CA GLY A 65 -0.51 11.55 3.68
C GLY A 65 -1.12 10.20 4.12
N LEU A 66 -0.35 9.37 4.84
CA LEU A 66 -0.69 8.01 5.22
C LEU A 66 0.15 7.60 6.44
N PHE A 67 -0.46 6.88 7.39
CA PHE A 67 0.21 6.26 8.53
C PHE A 67 -0.57 5.00 8.98
N GLN A 68 0.09 4.16 9.75
CA GLN A 68 -0.49 3.00 10.42
C GLN A 68 -0.75 3.32 11.89
N VAL A 69 -1.77 2.69 12.46
CA VAL A 69 -2.05 2.72 13.91
C VAL A 69 -1.73 1.35 14.48
N VAL A 70 -1.02 1.33 15.61
CA VAL A 70 -0.63 0.11 16.34
C VAL A 70 -1.18 0.08 17.76
#